data_AF-A0A4P6Q7D9-F1
#
_entry.id   AF-A0A4P6Q7D9-F1
#
_cell.length_a   1.000
_cell.length_b   1.000
_cell.length_c   1.000
_cell.angle_alpha   90.00
_cell.angle_beta   90.00
_cell.angle_gamma   90.00
#
_symmetry.space_group_name_H-M   'P 1'
#
loop_
_entity.id
_entity.type
_entity.pdbx_description
1 polymer ?
#
loop_
_entity_poly.entity_id
_entity_poly.type
_entity_poly.pdbx_seq_one_letter_code
_entity_poly.pdbx_strand_id
1 'polypeptide(L)' 'MRIERERSTVLRATLHAHELAALMTAARYVALTSPDDVPEGARRRLAALLEDYDEQVRRLPSPTGQGPDPERGPPPGGGP' A
#
# COMPACT_ATOMS: atom_id res chain seq x y z
N MET A 1 -3.39 -11.82 -8.32
CA MET A 1 -2.10 -11.22 -8.72
C MET A 1 -1.83 -11.36 -10.22
N ARG A 2 -1.36 -10.30 -10.88
CA ARG A 2 -0.87 -10.30 -12.28
C ARG A 2 0.41 -9.48 -12.39
N ILE A 3 1.40 -9.96 -13.14
CA ILE A 3 2.69 -9.28 -13.34
C ILE A 3 2.94 -9.15 -14.83
N GLU A 4 3.33 -7.95 -15.27
CA GLU A 4 3.63 -7.63 -16.66
C GLU A 4 4.99 -6.92 -16.76
N ARG A 5 5.69 -7.14 -17.87
CA ARG A 5 6.92 -6.41 -18.17
C ARG A 5 6.58 -5.12 -18.90
N GLU A 6 6.91 -3.98 -18.29
CA GLU A 6 6.74 -2.66 -18.92
C GLU A 6 7.99 -2.27 -19.72
N ARG A 7 9.19 -2.53 -19.17
CA ARG A 7 10.50 -2.29 -19.80
C ARG A 7 11.47 -3.42 -19.45
N SER A 8 12.67 -3.41 -20.03
CA SER A 8 13.69 -4.45 -19.79
C SER A 8 13.99 -4.69 -18.30
N THR A 9 13.88 -3.67 -17.46
CA THR A 9 14.15 -3.75 -16.00
C THR A 9 12.97 -3.32 -15.13
N VAL A 10 11.79 -3.06 -15.72
CA VAL A 10 10.62 -2.55 -15.01
C VAL A 10 9.46 -3.52 -15.15
N LEU A 11 8.92 -3.94 -14.01
CA LEU A 11 7.75 -4.80 -13.92
C LEU A 11 6.59 -4.01 -13.29
N ARG A 12 5.39 -4.21 -13.82
CA ARG A 12 4.14 -3.72 -13.25
C ARG A 12 3.39 -4.90 -12.63
N ALA A 13 3.07 -4.81 -11.35
CA ALA A 13 2.30 -5.82 -10.63
C ALA A 13 0.94 -5.25 -10.23
N THR A 14 -0.13 -5.98 -10.52
CA THR A 14 -1.48 -5.72 -10.02
C THR A 14 -1.85 -6.79 -9.00
N LEU A 15 -2.18 -6.35 -7.79
CA LEU A 15 -2.41 -7.19 -6.62
C LEU A 15 -3.72 -6.78 -5.95
N HIS A 16 -4.42 -7.75 -5.36
CA HIS A 16 -5.41 -7.44 -4.34
C HIS A 16 -4.72 -7.01 -3.04
N ALA A 17 -5.41 -6.23 -2.21
CA ALA A 17 -4.84 -5.69 -0.97
C ALA A 17 -4.29 -6.78 -0.02
N HIS A 18 -4.97 -7.93 0.09
CA HIS A 18 -4.50 -9.04 0.93
C HIS A 18 -3.25 -9.74 0.37
N GLU A 19 -3.11 -9.83 -0.96
CA GLU A 19 -1.91 -10.39 -1.60
C GLU A 19 -0.70 -9.49 -1.33
N LEU A 20 -0.89 -8.17 -1.45
CA LEU A 20 0.13 -7.19 -1.10
C LEU A 20 0.48 -7.25 0.40
N ALA A 21 -0.51 -7.38 1.29
CA ALA A 21 -0.27 -7.49 2.73
C ALA A 21 0.56 -8.72 3.09
N ALA A 22 0.29 -9.87 2.44
CA ALA A 22 1.07 -11.09 2.63
C ALA A 22 2.53 -10.90 2.18
N LEU A 23 2.75 -10.32 1.00
CA LEU A 23 4.10 -10.01 0.49
C LEU A 23 4.86 -9.05 1.41
N MET A 24 4.21 -7.98 1.86
CA MET A 24 4.82 -7.00 2.75
C MET A 24 5.15 -7.58 4.13
N THR A 25 4.34 -8.53 4.62
CA THR A 25 4.63 -9.26 5.86
C THR A 25 5.89 -10.10 5.72
N ALA A 26 6.02 -10.86 4.62
CA ALA A 26 7.21 -11.66 4.36
C ALA A 26 8.47 -10.79 4.19
N ALA A 27 8.36 -9.68 3.47
CA ALA A 27 9.46 -8.73 3.30
C ALA A 27 9.93 -8.13 4.64
N ARG A 28 8.98 -7.71 5.49
CA ARG A 28 9.30 -7.20 6.84
C ARG A 28 9.94 -8.26 7.72
N TYR A 29 9.48 -9.51 7.65
CA TYR A 29 10.11 -10.60 8.37
C TYR A 29 11.61 -10.69 8.01
N VAL A 30 11.94 -10.79 6.72
CA VAL A 30 13.33 -10.87 6.25
C VAL A 30 14.16 -9.66 6.67
N ALA A 31 13.58 -8.45 6.58
CA ALA A 31 14.27 -7.23 6.98
C ALA A 31 14.63 -7.21 8.48
N LEU A 32 13.75 -7.74 9.33
CA LEU A 32 13.87 -7.68 10.79
C LEU A 32 14.65 -8.86 11.39
N THR A 33 14.46 -10.08 10.87
CA THR A 33 14.97 -11.29 11.54
C THR A 33 16.40 -11.68 11.18
N SER A 34 17.03 -10.98 10.22
CA SER A 34 18.39 -11.24 9.76
C SER A 34 18.66 -12.74 9.49
N PRO A 35 17.90 -13.38 8.59
CA PRO A 35 18.12 -14.79 8.28
C PRO A 35 19.53 -14.97 7.69
N ASP A 36 20.23 -16.03 8.13
CA ASP A 36 21.64 -16.29 7.78
C ASP A 36 21.89 -16.36 6.26
N ASP A 37 20.86 -16.71 5.49
CA ASP A 37 20.91 -16.84 4.03
C ASP A 37 20.76 -15.51 3.26
N VAL A 38 20.54 -14.38 3.95
CA VAL A 38 20.33 -13.08 3.31
C VAL A 38 21.48 -12.13 3.62
N PRO A 39 22.27 -11.71 2.60
CA PRO A 39 23.36 -10.78 2.80
C PRO A 39 22.91 -9.46 3.44
N GLU A 40 23.66 -8.98 4.42
CA GLU A 40 23.35 -7.76 5.18
C GLU A 40 23.08 -6.54 4.28
N GLY A 41 23.87 -6.38 3.21
CA GLY A 41 23.66 -5.30 2.25
C GLY A 41 22.32 -5.39 1.50
N ALA A 42 21.83 -6.60 1.21
CA ALA A 42 20.51 -6.80 0.60
C ALA A 42 19.40 -6.51 1.61
N ARG A 43 19.56 -6.94 2.87
CA ARG A 43 18.62 -6.67 3.97
C ARG A 43 18.45 -5.18 4.22
N ARG A 44 19.54 -4.42 4.28
CA ARG A 44 19.49 -2.95 4.45
C ARG A 44 18.79 -2.25 3.28
N ARG A 45 19.04 -2.70 2.04
CA ARG A 45 18.33 -2.18 0.86
C ARG A 45 16.83 -2.48 0.94
N LEU A 46 16.45 -3.68 1.37
CA LEU A 46 15.05 -4.05 1.56
C LEU A 46 14.38 -3.19 2.65
N ALA A 47 15.06 -2.94 3.77
CA ALA A 47 14.56 -2.05 4.82
C ALA A 47 14.29 -0.63 4.30
N ALA A 48 15.23 -0.04 3.55
CA ALA A 48 15.04 1.29 2.95
C ALA A 48 13.87 1.34 1.96
N LEU A 49 13.68 0.28 1.16
CA LEU A 49 12.53 0.18 0.25
C LEU A 49 11.19 0.08 0.99
N LEU A 50 11.15 -0.60 2.13
CA LEU A 50 9.96 -0.71 2.97
C LEU A 50 9.62 0.63 3.64
N GLU A 51 10.62 1.40 4.07
CA GLU A 51 10.43 2.74 4.61
C GLU A 51 9.82 3.70 3.58
N ASP A 52 10.34 3.70 2.35
CA ASP A 52 9.81 4.47 1.22
C ASP A 52 8.38 4.04 0.87
N TYR A 53 8.12 2.73 0.82
CA TYR A 53 6.78 2.19 0.63
C TYR A 53 5.80 2.69 1.70
N ASP A 54 6.18 2.62 2.99
CA ASP A 54 5.34 3.07 4.09
C ASP A 54 5.05 4.59 4.01
N GLU A 55 6.02 5.39 3.56
CA GLU A 55 5.81 6.82 3.30
C GLU A 55 4.84 7.07 2.15
N GLN A 56 4.97 6.35 1.04
CA GLN A 56 4.05 6.48 -0.10
C GLN A 56 2.63 6.08 0.27
N VAL A 57 2.45 4.97 1.01
CA VAL A 57 1.12 4.52 1.46
C VAL A 57 0.45 5.55 2.36
N ARG A 58 1.21 6.19 3.28
CA ARG A 58 0.68 7.27 4.13
C ARG A 58 0.15 8.47 3.34
N ARG A 59 0.65 8.69 2.12
CA ARG A 59 0.24 9.78 1.23
C ARG A 59 -0.92 9.40 0.31
N LEU A 60 -1.29 8.12 0.25
CA LEU A 60 -2.42 7.70 -0.57
C LEU A 60 -3.72 8.25 0.03
N PRO A 61 -4.65 8.74 -0.80
CA PRO A 61 -5.96 9.14 -0.33
C PRO A 61 -6.69 7.93 0.25
N SER A 62 -7.31 8.10 1.43
CA SER A 62 -8.17 7.07 2.00
C SER A 62 -9.29 6.72 1.01
N PRO A 63 -9.62 5.43 0.82
CA PRO A 63 -10.71 5.02 -0.06
C PRO A 63 -12.08 5.55 0.38
N THR A 64 -12.20 6.10 1.59
CA THR A 64 -13.39 6.78 2.13
C THR A 64 -13.56 8.21 1.61
N GLY A 65 -13.22 8.45 0.34
CA GLY A 65 -13.76 9.58 -0.40
C GLY A 65 -15.27 9.43 -0.59
N GLN A 66 -16.03 9.37 0.50
CA GLN A 66 -17.45 9.68 0.50
C GLN A 66 -17.48 11.20 0.25
N GLY A 67 -17.62 11.58 -1.02
CA GLY A 67 -18.14 12.91 -1.33
C GLY A 67 -19.43 13.15 -0.53
N PRO A 68 -19.80 14.41 -0.24
CA PRO A 68 -20.98 14.71 0.53
C PRO A 68 -22.16 13.91 -0.01
N ASP A 69 -22.75 13.09 0.85
CA ASP A 69 -23.95 12.32 0.57
C ASP A 69 -25.04 13.30 0.08
N PRO A 70 -25.45 13.26 -1.21
CA PRO A 70 -26.47 14.18 -1.72
C PRO A 70 -27.87 13.86 -1.17
N GLU A 71 -28.05 12.80 -0.36
CA GLU A 71 -29.37 12.38 0.13
C GLU A 71 -29.78 12.97 1.49
N ARG A 72 -28.92 13.72 2.18
CA ARG A 72 -29.38 14.59 3.29
C ARG A 72 -29.91 15.91 2.74
N GLY A 73 -31.10 15.83 2.13
CA GLY A 73 -31.92 17.00 1.83
C GLY A 73 -32.18 17.84 3.10
N PRO A 74 -32.36 19.16 2.96
CA PRO A 74 -32.56 20.04 4.11
C PRO A 74 -33.79 19.61 4.93
N PRO A 75 -33.77 19.75 6.27
CA PRO A 75 -34.92 19.45 7.09
C PRO A 75 -36.12 20.28 6.62
N PRO A 76 -37.35 19.71 6.59
CA PRO A 76 -38.52 20.45 6.14
C PRO A 76 -38.66 21.72 6.99
N GLY A 77 -38.69 22.86 6.30
CA GLY A 77 -38.81 24.18 6.91
C GLY A 77 -40.03 24.23 7.83
N GLY A 78 -39.78 24.48 9.12
CA GLY A 78 -40.78 24.97 10.04
C GLY A 78 -41.13 26.40 9.63
N GLY A 79 -42.24 26.54 8.90
CA GLY A 79 -42.89 27.83 8.68
C GLY A 79 -43.55 28.33 9.97
N PRO A 80 -43.69 29.66 10.14
CA PRO A 80 -44.16 30.32 11.35
C PRO A 80 -45.65 30.11 11.63
#